data_AF-A0A7G9P280-F1
#
_entry.id   AF-A0A7G9P280-F1
#
_cell.length_a   1.000
_cell.length_b   1.000
_cell.length_c   1.000
_cell.angle_alpha   90.00
_cell.angle_beta   90.00
_cell.angle_gamma   90.00
#
_symmetry.space_group_name_H-M   'P 1'
#
loop_
_entity.id
_entity.type
_entity.pdbx_description
1 polymer ?
#
loop_
_entity_poly.entity_id
_entity_poly.type
_entity_poly.pdbx_seq_one_letter_code
_entity_poly.pdbx_strand_id
1 'polypeptide(L)'
;MMMNVGILRDELTNDPLEVGYASMTDAEAATALNLPDRTRVISRRITSLTILSELGADAAEMLERVATAAQTNKAVAIALQALQSYSDGGGIDIGNDVTRSTIDTLLAAEVLSDDEANALKAMATETISRATELGLGHVASRHVANIRGGE
;
A
#
# COMPACT_ATOMS: atom_id res chain seq x y z
N MET A 1 -21.24 11.71 1.43
CA MET A 1 -21.09 10.29 1.83
C MET A 1 -21.50 10.20 3.30
N MET A 2 -22.38 9.27 3.66
CA MET A 2 -22.86 9.11 5.05
C MET A 2 -21.91 8.19 5.80
N MET A 3 -21.49 8.58 7.00
CA MET A 3 -20.59 7.77 7.83
C MET A 3 -21.26 6.47 8.26
N ASN A 4 -20.55 5.34 8.14
CA ASN A 4 -21.06 4.07 8.64
C ASN A 4 -20.92 3.99 10.17
N VAL A 5 -22.01 4.36 10.85
CA VAL A 5 -22.13 4.40 12.32
C VAL A 5 -21.87 3.03 12.95
N GLY A 6 -22.21 1.92 12.27
CA GLY A 6 -21.97 0.56 12.76
C GLY A 6 -20.47 0.26 12.87
N ILE A 7 -19.72 0.50 11.80
CA ILE A 7 -18.26 0.29 11.77
C ILE A 7 -17.56 1.17 12.82
N LEU A 8 -17.97 2.45 12.93
CA LEU A 8 -17.38 3.34 13.94
C LEU A 8 -17.68 2.85 15.37
N ARG A 9 -18.89 2.34 15.64
CA ARG A 9 -19.24 1.76 16.94
C ARG A 9 -18.39 0.55 17.26
N ASP A 10 -18.25 -0.37 16.30
CA ASP A 10 -17.50 -1.60 16.50
C ASP A 10 -16.01 -1.30 16.76
N GLU A 11 -15.43 -0.36 16.01
CA GLU A 11 -14.05 0.10 16.22
C GLU A 11 -13.85 0.72 17.61
N LEU A 12 -14.73 1.63 18.03
CA LEU A 12 -14.62 2.32 19.33
C LEU A 12 -14.88 1.39 20.53
N THR A 13 -15.69 0.34 20.35
CA THR A 13 -16.13 -0.54 21.45
C THR A 13 -15.23 -1.77 21.59
N ASN A 14 -14.92 -2.43 20.48
CA ASN A 14 -14.14 -3.66 20.49
C ASN A 14 -12.63 -3.40 20.42
N ASP A 15 -12.23 -2.17 20.05
CA ASP A 15 -10.85 -1.71 19.99
C ASP A 15 -9.89 -2.78 19.44
N PRO A 16 -10.10 -3.26 18.20
CA PRO A 16 -9.42 -4.44 17.66
C PRO A 16 -7.91 -4.28 17.53
N LEU A 17 -7.40 -3.05 17.66
CA LEU A 17 -5.98 -2.72 17.59
C LEU A 17 -5.42 -2.24 18.94
N GLU A 18 -6.21 -2.33 20.01
CA GLU A 18 -5.83 -1.93 21.37
C GLU A 18 -5.30 -0.48 21.45
N VAL A 19 -5.92 0.43 20.70
CA VAL A 19 -5.56 1.87 20.68
C VAL A 19 -5.86 2.54 22.02
N GLY A 20 -6.80 1.99 22.80
CA GLY A 20 -7.21 2.49 24.09
C GLY A 20 -8.34 3.50 24.01
N TYR A 21 -9.22 3.42 23.00
CA TYR A 21 -10.28 4.43 22.76
C TYR A 21 -11.13 4.68 23.99
N ALA A 22 -11.43 3.66 24.80
CA ALA A 22 -12.25 3.78 26.01
C ALA A 22 -11.71 4.80 27.03
N SER A 23 -10.39 5.03 27.06
CA SER A 23 -9.74 6.01 27.94
C SER A 23 -9.65 7.42 27.32
N MET A 24 -9.88 7.54 26.02
CA MET A 24 -9.76 8.78 25.26
C MET A 24 -11.05 9.59 25.31
N THR A 25 -10.91 10.91 25.38
CA THR A 25 -12.00 11.85 25.06
C THR A 25 -12.46 11.66 23.61
N ASP A 26 -13.65 12.15 23.28
CA ASP A 26 -14.18 12.05 21.91
C ASP A 26 -13.30 12.77 20.88
N ALA A 27 -12.62 13.85 21.29
CA ALA A 27 -11.66 14.56 20.46
C ALA A 27 -10.37 13.76 20.25
N GLU A 28 -9.84 13.13 21.29
CA GLU A 28 -8.64 12.28 21.20
C GLU A 28 -8.90 11.04 20.34
N ALA A 29 -10.03 10.36 20.53
CA ALA A 29 -10.41 9.21 19.71
C ALA A 29 -10.59 9.59 18.24
N ALA A 30 -11.23 10.74 17.95
CA ALA A 30 -11.35 11.25 16.59
C ALA A 30 -9.96 11.58 15.99
N THR A 31 -9.07 12.20 16.75
CA THR A 31 -7.70 12.48 16.30
C THR A 31 -6.94 11.18 16.00
N ALA A 32 -6.98 10.19 16.89
CA ALA A 32 -6.34 8.90 16.71
C ALA A 32 -6.86 8.19 15.45
N LEU A 33 -8.17 8.18 15.22
CA LEU A 33 -8.77 7.58 14.03
C LEU A 33 -8.35 8.25 12.72
N ASN A 34 -8.10 9.56 12.73
CA ASN A 34 -7.72 10.32 11.53
C ASN A 34 -6.20 10.47 11.35
N LEU A 35 -5.38 10.03 12.31
CA LEU A 35 -3.93 10.11 12.19
C LEU A 35 -3.46 9.24 11.02
N PRO A 36 -2.74 9.79 10.02
CA PRO A 36 -2.24 9.01 8.90
C PRO A 36 -0.92 8.32 9.29
N ASP A 37 -1.02 7.13 9.87
CA ASP A 37 0.12 6.34 10.36
C ASP A 37 0.13 4.88 9.84
N ARG A 38 -0.82 4.52 8.97
CA ARG A 38 -0.97 3.16 8.44
C ARG A 38 -0.53 3.10 6.98
N THR A 39 0.10 2.01 6.59
CA THR A 39 0.46 1.78 5.19
C THR A 39 -0.59 0.91 4.51
N ARG A 40 -1.04 1.34 3.33
CA ARG A 40 -1.91 0.55 2.45
C ARG A 40 -1.24 0.33 1.10
N VAL A 41 -1.32 -0.91 0.59
CA VAL A 41 -0.94 -1.22 -0.79
C VAL A 41 -2.05 -0.76 -1.73
N ILE A 42 -1.67 -0.04 -2.79
CA ILE A 42 -2.57 0.45 -3.83
C ILE A 42 -2.20 -0.14 -5.18
N SER A 43 -3.20 -0.33 -6.05
CA SER A 43 -2.93 -0.66 -7.45
C SER A 43 -2.19 0.51 -8.10
N ARG A 44 -1.02 0.22 -8.68
CA ARG A 44 -0.18 1.21 -9.34
C ARG A 44 0.57 0.56 -10.49
N ARG A 45 0.17 0.88 -11.73
CA ARG A 45 0.93 0.49 -12.91
C ARG A 45 2.17 1.36 -13.06
N ILE A 46 3.32 0.72 -13.21
CA ILE A 46 4.61 1.37 -13.41
C ILE A 46 5.32 0.80 -14.65
N THR A 47 6.17 1.61 -15.26
CA THR A 47 7.08 1.18 -16.33
C THR A 47 8.53 1.24 -15.83
N SER A 48 9.45 0.70 -16.61
CA SER A 48 10.89 0.82 -16.33
C SER A 48 11.36 2.29 -16.25
N LEU A 49 10.74 3.21 -17.00
CA LEU A 49 11.00 4.65 -16.87
C LEU A 49 10.52 5.21 -15.52
N THR A 50 9.37 4.74 -15.02
CA THR A 50 8.88 5.12 -13.68
C THR A 50 9.85 4.64 -12.60
N ILE A 51 10.35 3.40 -12.71
CA ILE A 51 11.35 2.84 -11.80
C ILE A 51 12.63 3.70 -11.80
N LEU A 52 13.18 4.00 -12.98
CA LEU A 52 14.37 4.85 -13.12
C LEU A 52 14.15 6.26 -12.57
N SER A 53 12.95 6.84 -12.77
CA SER A 53 12.64 8.19 -12.30
C SER A 53 12.51 8.30 -10.78
N GLU A 54 12.05 7.24 -10.10
CA GLU A 54 11.80 7.27 -8.65
C GLU A 54 12.93 6.66 -7.83
N LEU A 55 13.58 5.63 -8.35
CA LEU A 55 14.68 4.93 -7.67
C LEU A 55 16.07 5.42 -8.13
N GLY A 56 16.13 6.25 -9.18
CA GLY A 56 17.36 6.86 -9.66
C GLY A 56 18.21 5.94 -10.55
N ALA A 57 19.44 6.37 -10.80
CA ALA A 57 20.35 5.72 -11.76
C ALA A 57 20.73 4.29 -11.35
N ASP A 58 20.79 3.99 -10.06
CA ASP A 58 21.17 2.67 -9.53
C ASP A 58 20.14 1.59 -9.92
N ALA A 59 18.89 1.98 -10.21
CA ALA A 59 17.89 1.06 -10.70
C ALA A 59 18.17 0.54 -12.12
N ALA A 60 19.11 1.14 -12.86
CA ALA A 60 19.53 0.62 -14.16
C ALA A 60 20.22 -0.74 -14.03
N GLU A 61 21.10 -0.90 -13.04
CA GLU A 61 21.79 -2.17 -12.78
C GLU A 61 20.81 -3.25 -12.33
N MET A 62 19.86 -2.89 -11.46
CA MET A 62 18.74 -3.76 -11.08
C MET A 62 17.97 -4.26 -12.30
N LEU A 63 17.58 -3.36 -13.20
CA LEU A 63 16.84 -3.70 -14.41
C LEU A 63 17.66 -4.58 -15.37
N GLU A 64 18.98 -4.41 -15.41
CA GLU A 64 19.89 -5.27 -16.18
C GLU A 64 19.96 -6.69 -15.60
N ARG A 65 20.00 -6.83 -14.26
CA ARG A 65 19.91 -8.15 -13.61
C ARG A 65 18.57 -8.83 -13.88
N VAL A 66 17.46 -8.08 -13.83
CA VAL A 66 16.13 -8.60 -14.22
C VAL A 66 16.10 -9.02 -15.69
N ALA A 67 16.71 -8.24 -16.59
CA ALA A 67 16.84 -8.58 -18.01
C ALA A 67 17.69 -9.83 -18.26
N THR A 68 18.71 -10.06 -17.43
CA THR A 68 19.51 -11.27 -17.47
C THR A 68 18.70 -12.48 -17.01
N ALA A 69 17.96 -12.36 -15.89
CA ALA A 69 17.07 -13.41 -15.40
C ALA A 69 15.94 -13.75 -16.41
N ALA A 70 15.46 -12.76 -17.17
CA ALA A 70 14.47 -12.96 -18.23
C ALA A 70 14.94 -13.90 -19.35
N GLN A 71 16.25 -14.06 -19.56
CA GLN A 71 16.78 -14.96 -20.61
C GLN A 71 16.48 -16.43 -20.33
N THR A 72 16.31 -16.80 -19.06
CA THR A 72 16.07 -18.19 -18.63
C THR A 72 14.73 -18.38 -17.93
N ASN A 73 14.10 -17.30 -17.46
CA ASN A 73 12.79 -17.33 -16.82
C ASN A 73 11.72 -16.62 -17.67
N LYS A 74 10.82 -17.41 -18.26
CA LYS A 74 9.74 -16.92 -19.14
C LYS A 74 8.76 -15.96 -18.43
N ALA A 75 8.48 -16.17 -17.15
CA ALA A 75 7.59 -15.27 -16.41
C ALA A 75 8.22 -13.88 -16.23
N VAL A 76 9.52 -13.86 -15.92
CA VAL A 76 10.31 -12.62 -15.81
C VAL A 76 10.43 -11.92 -17.16
N ALA A 77 10.61 -12.67 -18.25
CA ALA A 77 10.61 -12.11 -19.61
C ALA A 77 9.30 -11.39 -19.95
N ILE A 78 8.15 -11.98 -19.63
CA ILE A 78 6.84 -11.37 -19.86
C ILE A 78 6.67 -10.12 -18.98
N ALA A 79 7.08 -10.17 -17.71
CA ALA A 79 7.02 -9.03 -16.80
C ALA A 79 7.90 -7.87 -17.30
N LEU A 80 9.11 -8.16 -17.77
CA LEU A 80 10.02 -7.17 -18.35
C LEU A 80 9.43 -6.54 -19.62
N GLN A 81 8.85 -7.35 -20.51
CA GLN A 81 8.17 -6.83 -21.70
C GLN A 81 7.01 -5.89 -21.32
N ALA A 82 6.23 -6.23 -20.29
CA ALA A 82 5.18 -5.37 -19.78
C ALA A 82 5.73 -4.06 -19.21
N LEU A 83 6.80 -4.12 -18.40
CA LEU A 83 7.52 -2.96 -17.86
C LEU A 83 8.11 -2.03 -18.95
N GLN A 84 8.43 -2.57 -20.11
CA GLN A 84 8.95 -1.83 -21.27
C GLN A 84 7.84 -1.37 -22.23
N SER A 85 6.58 -1.71 -21.96
CA SER A 85 5.45 -1.19 -22.73
C SER A 85 5.06 0.20 -22.24
N TYR A 86 5.33 1.21 -23.07
CA TYR A 86 5.00 2.61 -22.80
C TYR A 86 3.69 3.07 -23.47
N SER A 87 2.89 2.14 -23.99
CA SER A 87 1.56 2.45 -24.50
C SER A 87 0.60 2.82 -23.36
N ASP A 88 -0.55 3.38 -23.71
CA ASP A 88 -1.66 3.50 -22.76
C ASP A 88 -2.04 2.11 -22.23
N GLY A 89 -2.22 1.99 -20.92
CA GLY A 89 -2.39 0.71 -20.23
C GLY A 89 -1.15 -0.20 -20.17
N GLY A 90 0.03 0.27 -20.60
CA GLY A 90 1.31 -0.44 -20.48
C GLY A 90 1.85 -0.52 -19.04
N GLY A 91 3.00 -1.15 -18.84
CA GLY A 91 3.62 -1.33 -17.52
C GLY A 91 3.15 -2.59 -16.77
N ILE A 92 3.47 -2.68 -15.48
CA ILE A 92 3.03 -3.74 -14.57
C ILE A 92 2.40 -3.11 -13.33
N ASP A 93 1.31 -3.70 -12.81
CA ASP A 93 0.74 -3.27 -11.53
C ASP A 93 1.58 -3.82 -10.38
N ILE A 94 2.40 -2.96 -9.77
CA ILE A 94 3.32 -3.31 -8.68
C ILE A 94 2.60 -3.44 -7.33
N GLY A 95 1.33 -3.01 -7.26
CA GLY A 95 0.45 -3.23 -6.12
C GLY A 95 -0.27 -4.58 -6.13
N ASN A 96 -0.34 -5.24 -7.28
CA ASN A 96 -1.01 -6.53 -7.41
C ASN A 96 -0.28 -7.65 -6.64
N ASP A 97 -1.03 -8.49 -5.92
CA ASP A 97 -0.47 -9.56 -5.08
C ASP A 97 0.41 -10.55 -5.86
N VAL A 98 0.02 -10.90 -7.09
CA VAL A 98 0.79 -11.83 -7.94
C VAL A 98 2.10 -11.17 -8.40
N THR A 99 2.06 -9.88 -8.74
CA THR A 99 3.27 -9.11 -9.06
C THR A 99 4.21 -9.08 -7.85
N ARG A 100 3.69 -8.78 -6.65
CA ARG A 100 4.48 -8.74 -5.41
C ARG A 100 5.10 -10.10 -5.07
N SER A 101 4.36 -11.19 -5.27
CA SER A 101 4.88 -12.56 -5.12
C SER A 101 5.98 -12.86 -6.15
N THR A 102 5.87 -12.31 -7.36
CA THR A 102 6.93 -12.43 -8.37
C THR A 102 8.20 -11.69 -7.93
N ILE A 103 8.06 -10.49 -7.33
CA ILE A 103 9.19 -9.76 -6.72
C ILE A 103 9.85 -10.59 -5.62
N ASP A 104 9.06 -11.24 -4.75
CA ASP A 104 9.58 -12.12 -3.70
C ASP A 104 10.35 -13.32 -4.28
N THR A 105 9.87 -13.86 -5.41
CA THR A 105 10.57 -14.94 -6.11
C THR A 105 11.91 -14.47 -6.68
N LEU A 106 11.96 -13.25 -7.22
CA LEU A 106 13.21 -12.65 -7.73
C LEU A 106 14.21 -12.34 -6.61
N LEU A 107 13.73 -11.89 -5.45
CA LEU A 107 14.53 -11.72 -4.24
C LEU A 107 15.10 -13.06 -3.77
N ALA A 108 14.27 -14.10 -3.65
CA ALA A 108 14.69 -15.42 -3.22
C ALA A 108 15.70 -16.09 -4.20
N ALA A 109 15.68 -15.69 -5.46
CA ALA A 109 16.62 -16.11 -6.49
C ALA A 109 17.86 -15.21 -6.59
N GLU A 110 18.04 -14.26 -5.67
CA GLU A 110 19.16 -13.30 -5.61
C GLU A 110 19.30 -12.43 -6.88
N VAL A 111 18.22 -12.27 -7.64
CA VAL A 111 18.18 -11.35 -8.79
C VAL A 111 18.03 -9.90 -8.31
N LEU A 112 17.25 -9.72 -7.24
CA LEU A 112 17.06 -8.46 -6.52
C LEU A 112 17.68 -8.60 -5.13
N SER A 113 18.23 -7.51 -4.61
CA SER A 113 18.52 -7.38 -3.18
C SER A 113 17.26 -7.06 -2.38
N ASP A 114 17.32 -7.24 -1.06
CA ASP A 114 16.22 -6.88 -0.15
C ASP A 114 15.79 -5.42 -0.32
N ASP A 115 16.74 -4.50 -0.39
CA ASP A 115 16.48 -3.06 -0.55
C ASP A 115 15.76 -2.75 -1.86
N GLU A 116 16.14 -3.41 -2.95
CA GLU A 116 15.51 -3.22 -4.26
C GLU A 116 14.08 -3.78 -4.31
N ALA A 117 13.89 -4.99 -3.77
CA ALA A 117 12.58 -5.60 -3.67
C ALA A 117 11.63 -4.74 -2.81
N ASN A 118 12.13 -4.23 -1.69
CA ASN A 118 11.40 -3.32 -0.80
C ASN A 118 11.10 -1.99 -1.48
N ALA A 119 12.06 -1.40 -2.20
CA ALA A 119 11.87 -0.16 -2.94
C ALA A 119 10.78 -0.29 -4.01
N LEU A 120 10.81 -1.35 -4.83
CA LEU A 120 9.77 -1.62 -5.83
C LEU A 120 8.38 -1.77 -5.18
N LYS A 121 8.30 -2.53 -4.08
CA LYS A 121 7.06 -2.74 -3.35
C LYS A 121 6.52 -1.46 -2.71
N ALA A 122 7.40 -0.58 -2.26
CA ALA A 122 7.05 0.70 -1.65
C ALA A 122 6.44 1.69 -2.65
N MET A 123 6.78 1.59 -3.94
CA MET A 123 6.19 2.43 -4.99
C MET A 123 4.65 2.32 -5.04
N ALA A 124 4.08 1.16 -4.67
CA ALA A 124 2.63 0.94 -4.59
C ALA A 124 2.08 1.06 -3.17
N THR A 125 2.67 1.91 -2.33
CA THR A 125 2.16 2.14 -0.97
C THR A 125 1.78 3.59 -0.76
N GLU A 126 0.76 3.81 0.06
CA GLU A 126 0.37 5.12 0.55
C GLU A 126 0.17 5.08 2.06
N THR A 127 0.31 6.23 2.71
CA THR A 127 -0.01 6.38 4.13
C THR A 127 -1.46 6.84 4.29
N ILE A 128 -2.24 6.10 5.07
CA ILE A 128 -3.66 6.36 5.32
C ILE A 128 -3.95 6.37 6.82
N SER A 129 -5.09 6.96 7.17
CA SER A 129 -5.63 6.88 8.53
C SER A 129 -6.43 5.61 8.76
N ARG A 130 -6.63 5.22 10.03
CA ARG A 130 -7.56 4.14 10.42
C ARG A 130 -8.98 4.40 9.92
N ALA A 131 -9.43 5.66 9.97
CA ALA A 131 -10.73 6.04 9.45
C ALA A 131 -10.85 5.83 7.93
N THR A 132 -9.78 6.10 7.17
CA THR A 132 -9.71 5.80 5.73
C THR A 132 -9.68 4.30 5.47
N GLU A 133 -8.93 3.54 6.25
CA GLU A 133 -8.85 2.07 6.16
C GLU A 133 -10.23 1.42 6.35
N LEU A 134 -11.01 1.92 7.32
CA LEU A 134 -12.37 1.47 7.61
C LEU A 134 -13.44 2.00 6.64
N GLY A 135 -13.07 2.85 5.67
CA GLY A 135 -14.01 3.46 4.73
C GLY A 135 -14.97 4.48 5.37
N LEU A 136 -14.61 5.04 6.53
CA LEU A 136 -15.44 6.00 7.28
C LEU A 136 -15.32 7.44 6.75
N GLY A 137 -14.26 7.74 6.00
CA GLY A 137 -13.89 9.13 5.68
C GLY A 137 -13.35 9.85 6.91
N HIS A 138 -13.58 11.16 7.03
CA HIS A 138 -13.11 11.94 8.19
C HIS A 138 -14.03 11.80 9.41
N VAL A 139 -13.48 11.41 10.56
CA VAL A 139 -14.21 11.24 11.83
C VAL A 139 -14.10 12.49 12.69
N ALA A 140 -15.19 13.24 12.86
CA ALA A 140 -15.24 14.36 13.80
C ALA A 140 -15.56 13.86 15.23
N SER A 141 -15.15 14.62 16.25
CA SER A 141 -15.47 14.34 17.66
C SER A 141 -16.97 14.13 17.91
N ARG A 142 -17.84 14.90 17.24
CA ARG A 142 -19.30 14.72 17.32
C ARG A 142 -19.78 13.34 16.87
N HIS A 143 -19.07 12.68 15.94
CA HIS A 143 -19.45 11.34 15.52
C HIS A 143 -19.16 10.34 16.65
N VAL A 144 -18.01 10.48 17.31
CA VAL A 144 -17.65 9.68 18.49
C VAL A 144 -18.63 9.92 19.64
N ALA A 145 -18.96 11.18 19.92
CA ALA A 145 -19.92 11.56 20.96
C ALA A 145 -21.31 10.93 20.70
N ASN A 146 -21.78 10.97 19.45
CA ASN A 146 -23.06 10.36 19.08
C ASN A 146 -23.07 8.83 19.25
N ILE A 147 -21.93 8.15 19.03
CA ILE A 147 -21.81 6.71 19.25
C ILE A 147 -21.86 6.38 20.75
N ARG A 148 -21.14 7.16 21.57
CA ARG A 148 -20.98 6.90 23.01
C ARG A 148 -22.17 7.37 23.86
N GLY A 149 -22.81 8.46 23.45
CA GLY A 149 -23.98 9.03 24.11
C GLY A 149 -25.31 8.47 23.64
N GLY A 150 -25.31 7.56 22.65
CA GLY A 150 -26.51 6.90 22.15
C GLY A 150 -26.91 5.70 22.99
N GLU A 151 -27.89 5.90 23.87
CA GLU A 151 -28.88 4.88 24.27
C GLU A 151 -29.84 4.58 23.10
#